data_AF-A0A821EB32-F1
#
_entry.id   AF-A0A821EB32-F1
#
_cell.length_a   1.000
_cell.length_b   1.000
_cell.length_c   1.000
_cell.angle_alpha   90.00
_cell.angle_beta   90.00
_cell.angle_gamma   90.00
#
_symmetry.space_group_name_H-M   'P 1'
#
loop_
_entity.id
_entity.type
_entity.pdbx_description
1 polymer ?
#
loop_
_entity_poly.entity_id
_entity_poly.type
_entity_poly.pdbx_seq_one_letter_code
_entity_poly.pdbx_strand_id
1 'polypeptide(L)' 'MIEEITSTIVNDVDIDKTDNKTSFMRPNILLTGLRRSGKTSIQRVIFTKMQPSQTQFLKSTPHLTINQFSCGSFINFQV' A
#
# COMPACT_ATOMS: atom_id res chain seq x y z
N MET A 1 -37.50 -24.49 -23.76
CA MET A 1 -37.49 -23.50 -24.86
C MET A 1 -37.88 -22.10 -24.36
N ILE A 2 -37.32 -21.64 -23.24
CA ILE A 2 -37.29 -20.22 -22.82
C ILE A 2 -36.04 -20.02 -21.93
N GLU A 3 -34.87 -20.49 -22.38
CA GLU A 3 -33.59 -20.35 -21.64
C GLU A 3 -32.51 -19.61 -22.45
N GLU A 4 -32.86 -18.77 -23.42
CA GLU A 4 -31.87 -18.27 -24.39
C GLU A 4 -31.92 -16.77 -24.73
N ILE A 5 -32.75 -15.95 -24.05
CA ILE A 5 -32.94 -14.53 -24.44
C ILE A 5 -32.23 -13.52 -23.53
N THR A 6 -31.68 -13.93 -22.39
CA THR A 6 -31.03 -12.99 -21.44
C THR A 6 -29.49 -13.04 -21.41
N SER A 7 -28.84 -13.63 -22.42
CA SER A 7 -27.37 -13.78 -22.46
C SER A 7 -26.60 -12.77 -23.35
N THR A 8 -27.17 -11.61 -23.69
CA THR A 8 -26.50 -10.67 -24.63
C THR A 8 -26.59 -9.19 -24.21
N ILE A 9 -26.45 -8.90 -22.91
CA ILE A 9 -26.02 -7.57 -22.47
C ILE A 9 -24.64 -7.72 -21.83
N VAL A 10 -23.65 -7.68 -22.71
CA VAL A 10 -22.21 -7.47 -22.49
C VAL A 10 -22.02 -6.48 -21.32
N ASN A 11 -21.56 -6.94 -20.15
CA ASN A 11 -20.15 -7.14 -19.76
C ASN A 11 -19.27 -5.91 -20.05
N ASP A 12 -19.26 -4.96 -19.13
CA ASP A 12 -18.08 -4.18 -18.72
C ASP A 12 -18.37 -3.57 -17.34
N VAL A 13 -18.64 -4.45 -16.37
CA VAL A 13 -18.53 -4.10 -14.96
C VAL A 13 -17.49 -5.06 -14.41
N ASP A 14 -16.23 -4.65 -14.49
CA ASP A 14 -15.16 -5.25 -13.72
C ASP A 14 -15.53 -5.19 -12.25
N ILE A 15 -16.15 -6.28 -11.79
CA ILE A 15 -16.09 -6.75 -10.42
C ILE A 15 -14.62 -7.09 -10.14
N ASP A 16 -13.84 -6.09 -9.75
CA ASP A 16 -12.69 -6.31 -8.90
C ASP A 16 -12.64 -5.23 -7.82
N LYS A 17 -12.67 -5.72 -6.57
CA LYS A 17 -12.51 -5.03 -5.29
C LYS A 17 -13.52 -3.93 -4.97
N THR A 18 -14.65 -4.38 -4.44
CA THR A 18 -15.27 -3.76 -3.27
C THR A 18 -14.29 -3.76 -2.08
N ASP A 19 -13.21 -2.98 -2.16
CA ASP A 19 -12.44 -2.60 -0.99
C ASP A 19 -13.28 -1.56 -0.24
N ASN A 20 -14.13 -2.07 0.65
CA ASN A 20 -14.76 -1.37 1.77
C ASN A 20 -14.47 0.14 1.80
N LYS A 21 -15.28 0.92 1.09
CA LYS A 21 -15.23 2.40 1.08
C LYS A 21 -15.86 3.00 2.36
N THR A 22 -15.66 2.28 3.46
CA THR A 22 -15.90 2.64 4.87
C THR A 22 -14.75 2.12 5.74
N SER A 23 -13.58 1.86 5.16
CA SER A 23 -12.37 1.60 5.92
C SER A 23 -11.89 2.92 6.51
N PHE A 24 -11.91 3.03 7.85
CA PHE A 24 -11.27 4.08 8.65
C PHE A 24 -10.18 4.80 7.86
N MET A 25 -10.35 6.10 7.55
CA MET A 25 -9.30 6.91 6.91
C MET A 25 -8.05 6.82 7.78
N ARG A 26 -7.13 5.93 7.40
CA ARG A 26 -5.89 5.76 8.12
C ARG A 26 -5.06 7.00 7.81
N PRO A 27 -4.48 7.65 8.82
CA PRO A 27 -3.59 8.77 8.57
C PRO A 27 -2.39 8.34 7.72
N ASN A 28 -2.06 9.14 6.71
CA ASN A 28 -1.02 8.85 5.73
C ASN A 28 0.20 9.74 5.98
N ILE A 29 1.40 9.17 5.99
CA ILE A 29 2.66 9.86 6.19
C ILE A 29 3.47 9.71 4.90
N LEU A 30 3.76 10.83 4.23
CA LEU A 30 4.57 10.85 3.03
C LEU A 30 6.04 11.18 3.35
N LEU A 31 6.94 10.23 3.10
CA LEU A 31 8.39 10.47 3.24
C LEU A 31 8.95 11.14 1.98
N THR A 32 9.24 12.44 2.04
CA THR A 32 9.78 13.26 0.93
C THR A 32 11.28 13.57 1.11
N GLY A 33 11.90 14.19 0.09
CA GLY A 33 13.28 14.68 0.13
C GLY A 33 14.18 14.17 -1.00
N LEU A 34 15.45 14.58 -0.99
CA LEU A 34 16.43 14.27 -2.04
C LEU A 34 16.73 12.77 -2.21
N ARG A 35 17.23 12.37 -3.39
CA ARG A 35 17.66 10.99 -3.62
C ARG A 35 18.77 10.62 -2.62
N ARG A 36 18.70 9.40 -2.07
CA ARG A 36 19.63 8.88 -1.05
C ARG A 36 19.56 9.56 0.33
N SER A 37 18.56 10.39 0.62
CA SER A 37 18.37 11.03 1.94
C SER A 37 17.94 10.07 3.08
N GLY A 38 17.86 8.76 2.84
CA GLY A 38 17.52 7.78 3.89
C GLY A 38 16.02 7.56 4.16
N LYS A 39 15.11 7.98 3.28
CA LYS A 39 13.66 7.71 3.44
C LYS A 39 13.34 6.22 3.66
N THR A 40 13.87 5.38 2.77
CA THR A 40 13.65 3.94 2.82
C THR A 40 14.31 3.29 4.03
N SER A 41 15.44 3.81 4.50
CA SER A 41 16.11 3.28 5.70
C SER A 41 15.33 3.62 6.97
N ILE A 42 14.83 4.86 7.09
CA ILE A 42 13.98 5.28 8.22
C ILE A 42 12.73 4.38 8.30
N GLN A 43 12.04 4.21 7.18
CA GLN A 43 10.83 3.40 7.10
C GLN A 43 11.09 1.94 7.55
N ARG A 44 12.09 1.27 6.97
CA ARG A 44 12.32 -0.15 7.21
C ARG A 44 12.85 -0.45 8.60
N VAL A 45 13.69 0.42 9.15
CA VAL A 45 14.23 0.23 10.51
C VAL A 45 13.12 0.34 11.56
N ILE A 46 12.25 1.35 11.44
CA ILE A 46 11.25 1.64 12.46
C ILE A 46 10.03 0.72 12.32
N PHE A 47 9.48 0.61 11.11
CA PHE A 47 8.21 -0.06 10.87
C PHE A 47 8.33 -1.54 10.49
N THR A 48 9.47 -1.96 9.94
CA THR A 48 9.75 -3.37 9.59
C THR A 48 10.79 -4.01 10.52
N LYS A 49 11.34 -3.24 11.48
CA LYS A 49 12.39 -3.69 12.41
C LYS A 49 13.64 -4.24 11.70
N MET A 50 13.98 -3.68 10.55
CA MET A 50 15.24 -3.95 9.87
C MET A 50 16.42 -3.50 10.73
N GLN A 51 17.52 -4.27 10.74
CA GLN A 51 18.72 -3.86 11.46
C GLN A 51 19.36 -2.63 10.79
N PRO A 52 19.84 -1.62 11.55
CA PRO A 52 20.43 -0.42 10.96
C PRO A 52 21.59 -0.70 10.00
N SER A 53 22.43 -1.70 10.30
CA SER A 53 23.53 -2.13 9.43
C SER A 53 23.07 -2.62 8.06
N GLN A 54 21.90 -3.26 7.99
CA GLN A 54 21.35 -3.79 6.74
C GLN A 54 20.89 -2.67 5.79
N THR A 55 20.65 -1.46 6.31
CA THR A 55 20.18 -0.33 5.50
C THR A 55 21.19 0.16 4.47
N GLN A 56 22.49 -0.14 4.67
CA GLN A 56 23.56 0.20 3.74
C GLN A 56 23.35 -0.41 2.35
N PHE A 57 22.69 -1.58 2.30
CA PHE A 57 22.48 -2.36 1.08
C PHE A 57 21.12 -2.09 0.41
N LEU A 58 20.40 -1.05 0.84
CA LEU A 58 19.13 -0.67 0.24
C LEU A 58 19.33 -0.14 -1.19
N LYS A 59 18.61 -0.77 -2.12
CA LYS A 59 18.47 -0.30 -3.51
C LYS A 59 17.69 1.02 -3.53
N SER A 60 17.90 1.83 -4.58
CA SER A 60 17.11 3.05 -4.79
C SER A 60 15.63 2.70 -5.00
N THR A 61 14.73 3.54 -4.49
CA THR A 61 13.27 3.43 -4.71
C THR A 61 12.86 4.38 -5.84
N PRO A 62 12.69 3.90 -7.09
CA PRO A 62 12.30 4.75 -8.23
C PRO A 62 10.82 5.13 -8.21
N HIS A 63 9.99 4.34 -7.54
CA HIS A 63 8.54 4.52 -7.47
C HIS A 63 8.08 4.71 -6.03
N LEU A 64 6.92 5.37 -5.90
CA LEU A 64 6.21 5.49 -4.62
C LEU A 64 5.81 4.10 -4.14
N THR A 65 6.12 3.81 -2.88
CA THR A 65 5.76 2.56 -2.22
C THR A 65 4.87 2.91 -1.05
N ILE A 66 3.65 2.38 -1.03
CA ILE A 66 2.66 2.66 -0.01
C ILE A 66 2.49 1.40 0.83
N ASN A 67 2.85 1.47 2.10
CA ASN A 67 2.77 0.33 3.01
C ASN A 67 1.89 0.67 4.21
N GLN A 68 1.05 -0.28 4.61
CA GLN A 68 0.23 -0.13 5.80
C GLN A 68 1.00 -0.70 7.00
N PHE A 69 1.26 0.13 7.99
CA PHE A 69 1.93 -0.29 9.21
C PHE A 69 0.98 -0.23 10.40
N SER A 70 0.64 -1.41 10.91
CA SER A 70 -0.13 -1.59 12.15
C SER A 70 0.78 -2.13 13.23
N CYS A 71 1.21 -1.28 14.17
CA CYS A 71 1.95 -1.70 15.35
C CYS A 71 1.00 -1.75 16.54
N GLY A 72 0.16 -2.79 16.58
CA GLY A 72 -0.88 -2.97 17.60
C GLY A 72 -1.88 -1.80 17.66
N SER A 73 -2.37 -1.47 18.86
CA SER A 73 -3.30 -0.36 19.10
C SER A 73 -2.66 1.03 19.07
N PHE A 74 -1.32 1.12 19.01
CA PHE A 74 -0.60 2.37 19.19
C PHE A 74 -0.39 3.16 17.89
N ILE A 75 -0.26 2.46 16.76
CA ILE A 75 0.17 3.06 15.48
C ILE A 75 -0.60 2.39 14.34
N ASN A 76 -1.45 3.15 13.64
CA ASN A 76 -2.19 2.69 12.47
C ASN A 76 -2.15 3.75 11.35
N PHE A 77 -1.05 3.74 10.59
CA PHE A 77 -0.80 4.72 9.51
C PHE A 77 -0.41 4.01 8.21
N GLN A 78 -0.52 4.73 7.12
CA GLN A 78 0.05 4.37 5.82
C GLN A 78 1.32 5.19 5.58
N VAL A 79 2.42 4.55 5.16
CA VAL A 79 3.73 5.18 4.90
C VAL A 79 4.27 4.78 3.54
#